data_AF-A0A7K3YG58-F1
#
_entry.id   AF-A0A7K3YG58-F1
#
_cell.length_a   1.000
_cell.length_b   1.000
_cell.length_c   1.000
_cell.angle_alpha   90.00
_cell.angle_beta   90.00
_cell.angle_gamma   90.00
#
_symmetry.space_group_name_H-M   'P 1'
#
loop_
_entity.id
_entity.type
_entity.pdbx_description
1 polymer ?
#
loop_
_entity_poly.entity_id
_entity_poly.type
_entity_poly.pdbx_seq_one_letter_code
_entity_poly.pdbx_strand_id
1 'polypeptide(L)'
;MVIVLLIIIIGVVVIWGEEISSSAGTALTGTLEASGFGSPEISSETLEQGPKTISYQYVLRGRPGSIRFDAHRGVNDYLATKYPSSFRDERDYWLQFTDEPIQDRYLKQLAATIRAAEPEPDNQARAAISMVQKIPYKSYSFDTAAKYPYHVLYHQNGDCDEKALLLAYLLRELGYGTAVLLFEEETHMAAGIRAPDQYCYRDTGYAFIETTMPSIPTYAGGKYGASGKELTSKPKVFVIGEGDSFESIWREHADAARWNEIQGMGTTLDPYWYGHYRNLAQTYGIDYGE
;
A
#
# COMPACT_ATOMS: atom_id res chain seq x y z
N MET A 1 22.74 -23.01 28.56
CA MET A 1 23.12 -21.61 28.86
C MET A 1 24.34 -21.29 28.02
N VAL A 2 24.13 -20.66 26.86
CA VAL A 2 25.20 -20.29 25.92
C VAL A 2 25.07 -18.79 25.73
N ILE A 3 26.14 -18.09 26.11
CA ILE A 3 26.26 -16.64 26.14
C ILE A 3 26.59 -16.16 24.73
N VAL A 4 25.74 -15.30 24.17
CA VAL A 4 25.98 -14.61 22.89
C VAL A 4 26.79 -13.34 23.18
N LEU A 5 27.98 -13.26 22.58
CA LEU A 5 28.88 -12.10 22.65
C LEU A 5 28.41 -11.02 21.67
N LEU A 6 28.10 -9.84 22.22
CA LEU A 6 27.91 -8.58 21.50
C LEU A 6 29.29 -8.00 21.14
N ILE A 7 29.56 -7.80 19.85
CA ILE A 7 30.70 -7.02 19.36
C ILE A 7 30.21 -5.62 19.03
N ILE A 8 30.64 -4.64 19.85
CA ILE A 8 30.51 -3.20 19.60
C ILE A 8 31.81 -2.76 18.93
N ILE A 9 31.74 -2.24 17.69
CA ILE A 9 32.90 -1.60 17.05
C ILE A 9 32.75 -0.08 17.22
N ILE A 10 33.63 0.48 18.04
CA ILE A 10 33.84 1.93 18.22
C ILE A 10 34.82 2.38 17.14
N GLY A 11 34.36 3.26 16.25
CA GLY A 11 35.22 3.91 15.25
C GLY A 11 35.96 5.10 15.85
N VAL A 12 37.29 5.02 15.83
CA VAL A 12 38.24 6.08 16.25
C VAL A 12 38.35 7.14 15.15
N VAL A 13 38.08 8.41 15.48
CA VAL A 13 38.37 9.57 14.62
C VAL A 13 39.79 10.04 14.93
N VAL A 14 40.66 10.02 13.91
CA VAL A 14 42.03 10.53 13.97
C VAL A 14 42.03 12.00 13.56
N ILE A 15 42.42 12.88 14.48
CA ILE A 15 42.59 14.31 14.25
C ILE A 15 44.08 14.55 13.97
N TRP A 16 44.42 15.10 12.81
CA TRP A 16 45.72 15.71 12.54
C TRP A 16 45.57 17.23 12.63
N GLY A 17 46.40 17.86 13.46
CA GLY A 17 46.63 19.31 13.45
C GLY A 17 48.00 19.61 12.86
N GLU A 18 48.12 20.69 12.09
CA GLU A 18 48.95 21.86 12.46
C GLU A 18 48.80 23.01 11.45
N GLU A 19 49.16 24.19 11.94
CA GLU A 19 48.81 25.55 11.52
C GLU A 19 49.51 26.08 10.25
N ILE A 20 48.91 27.11 9.62
CA ILE A 20 49.64 28.31 9.19
C ILE A 20 48.72 29.55 9.22
N SER A 21 49.19 30.62 9.87
CA SER A 21 48.60 31.97 9.90
C SER A 21 49.08 32.84 8.73
N SER A 22 48.22 33.70 8.16
CA SER A 22 48.48 35.15 7.90
C SER A 22 47.49 35.82 6.91
N SER A 23 46.82 36.86 7.45
CA SER A 23 46.41 38.17 6.89
C SER A 23 45.61 38.39 5.59
N ALA A 24 44.86 39.51 5.63
CA ALA A 24 44.04 40.19 4.61
C ALA A 24 42.59 39.66 4.48
N GLY A 25 41.53 40.46 4.56
CA GLY A 25 41.37 41.90 4.71
C GLY A 25 39.86 42.22 4.67
N THR A 26 39.49 43.31 5.34
CA THR A 26 38.34 44.18 5.06
C THR A 26 36.93 43.57 4.99
N ALA A 27 36.13 43.93 6.00
CA ALA A 27 34.68 43.78 6.02
C ALA A 27 34.02 44.45 4.79
N LEU A 28 33.16 43.68 4.11
CA LEU A 28 32.11 44.21 3.25
C LEU A 28 30.78 43.70 3.78
N THR A 29 30.06 44.60 4.45
CA THR A 29 28.62 44.52 4.68
C THR A 29 27.92 44.49 3.33
N GLY A 30 27.58 43.29 2.86
CA GLY A 30 26.67 43.05 1.75
C GLY A 30 25.40 42.43 2.28
N THR A 31 24.32 43.19 2.26
CA THR A 31 22.96 42.72 2.51
C THR A 31 22.64 41.63 1.48
N LEU A 32 22.57 40.37 1.92
CA LEU A 32 22.04 39.29 1.10
C LEU A 32 20.52 39.47 1.02
N GLU A 33 20.07 40.10 -0.05
CA GLU A 33 18.68 39.99 -0.48
C GLU A 33 18.38 38.50 -0.68
N ALA A 34 17.39 38.02 0.07
CA ALA A 34 16.86 36.69 -0.04
C ALA A 34 16.10 36.57 -1.38
N SER A 35 16.82 36.26 -2.46
CA SER A 35 16.23 35.76 -3.69
C SER A 35 15.70 34.35 -3.41
N GLY A 36 14.37 34.22 -3.41
CA GLY A 36 13.67 32.97 -3.16
C GLY A 36 14.18 31.84 -4.04
N PHE A 37 14.72 30.80 -3.41
CA PHE A 37 14.87 29.49 -4.01
C PHE A 37 13.47 28.86 -4.11
N GLY A 38 12.72 29.24 -5.14
CA GLY A 38 11.64 28.38 -5.63
C GLY A 38 12.27 27.09 -6.12
N SER A 39 11.86 25.95 -5.55
CA SER A 39 12.17 24.65 -6.15
C SER A 39 11.67 24.70 -7.60
N PRO A 40 12.45 24.24 -8.59
CA PRO A 40 12.01 24.30 -9.99
C PRO A 40 10.67 23.58 -10.14
N GLU A 41 9.63 24.31 -10.54
CA GLU A 41 8.33 23.72 -10.90
C GLU A 41 8.55 22.78 -12.08
N ILE A 42 8.23 21.51 -11.91
CA ILE A 42 8.38 20.50 -12.96
C ILE A 42 7.21 20.65 -13.93
N SER A 43 7.52 20.82 -15.22
CA SER A 43 6.51 21.02 -16.26
C SER A 43 5.70 19.75 -16.55
N SER A 44 4.44 19.92 -16.98
CA SER A 44 3.60 18.83 -17.46
C SER A 44 4.24 18.08 -18.63
N GLU A 45 4.91 18.81 -19.55
CA GLU A 45 5.66 18.23 -20.67
C GLU A 45 6.74 17.24 -20.21
N THR A 46 7.39 17.49 -19.06
CA THR A 46 8.38 16.59 -18.49
C THR A 46 7.71 15.38 -17.85
N LEU A 47 6.62 15.59 -17.09
CA LEU A 47 5.90 14.52 -16.40
C LEU A 47 5.21 13.57 -17.39
N GLU A 48 4.63 14.09 -18.47
CA GLU A 48 3.77 13.33 -19.37
C GLU A 48 4.55 12.59 -20.48
N GLN A 49 5.88 12.54 -20.39
CA GLN A 49 6.72 11.75 -21.27
C GLN A 49 6.50 10.24 -21.12
N GLY A 50 6.65 9.52 -22.24
CA GLY A 50 6.54 8.06 -22.30
C GLY A 50 5.16 7.55 -21.84
N PRO A 51 4.07 7.97 -22.50
CA PRO A 51 2.73 7.50 -22.17
C PRO A 51 2.60 6.00 -22.45
N LYS A 52 1.88 5.30 -21.60
CA LYS A 52 1.47 3.90 -21.75
C LYS A 52 0.12 3.71 -21.07
N THR A 53 -0.72 2.87 -21.65
CA THR A 53 -1.98 2.45 -21.05
C THR A 53 -1.82 1.08 -20.44
N ILE A 54 -2.17 0.93 -19.16
CA ILE A 54 -2.23 -0.35 -18.44
C ILE A 54 -3.69 -0.71 -18.22
N SER A 55 -4.02 -2.00 -18.33
CA SER A 55 -5.34 -2.55 -18.02
C SER A 55 -5.25 -3.49 -16.83
N TYR A 56 -5.69 -3.05 -15.66
CA TYR A 56 -5.71 -3.87 -14.46
C TYR A 56 -6.97 -4.72 -14.41
N GLN A 57 -6.79 -6.01 -14.16
CA GLN A 57 -7.91 -6.95 -14.03
C GLN A 57 -8.47 -6.92 -12.62
N TYR A 58 -9.78 -7.05 -12.49
CA TYR A 58 -10.46 -7.32 -11.23
C TYR A 58 -11.51 -8.43 -11.43
N VAL A 59 -11.96 -9.03 -10.34
CA VAL A 59 -13.09 -9.97 -10.33
C VAL A 59 -14.11 -9.45 -9.33
N LEU A 60 -15.35 -9.25 -9.79
CA LEU A 60 -16.47 -8.86 -8.97
C LEU A 60 -17.52 -9.96 -9.00
N ARG A 61 -17.67 -10.69 -7.90
CA ARG A 61 -18.66 -11.78 -7.77
C ARG A 61 -18.56 -12.81 -8.89
N GLY A 62 -17.34 -13.23 -9.19
CA GLY A 62 -17.03 -14.18 -10.26
C GLY A 62 -17.08 -13.60 -11.68
N ARG A 63 -17.37 -12.31 -11.84
CA ARG A 63 -17.35 -11.64 -13.15
C ARG A 63 -16.02 -10.92 -13.33
N PRO A 64 -15.23 -11.26 -14.37
CA PRO A 64 -14.01 -10.54 -14.66
C PRO A 64 -14.35 -9.14 -15.23
N GLY A 65 -13.54 -8.16 -14.87
CA GLY A 65 -13.58 -6.81 -15.40
C GLY A 65 -12.19 -6.22 -15.50
N SER A 66 -12.10 -5.02 -16.09
CA SER A 66 -10.81 -4.31 -16.19
C SER A 66 -10.95 -2.81 -15.96
N ILE A 67 -9.90 -2.20 -15.42
CA ILE A 67 -9.79 -0.77 -15.13
C ILE A 67 -8.58 -0.25 -15.91
N ARG A 68 -8.82 0.77 -16.74
CA ARG A 68 -7.78 1.44 -17.52
C ARG A 68 -7.04 2.47 -16.66
N PHE A 69 -5.72 2.45 -16.74
CA PHE A 69 -4.84 3.46 -16.16
C PHE A 69 -3.88 4.00 -17.23
N ASP A 70 -3.90 5.32 -17.42
CA ASP A 70 -2.95 5.99 -18.31
C ASP A 70 -1.76 6.49 -17.49
N ALA A 71 -0.61 5.89 -17.76
CA ALA A 71 0.62 6.13 -17.05
C ALA A 71 1.66 6.79 -17.97
N HIS A 72 2.49 7.63 -17.39
CA HIS A 72 3.62 8.31 -18.02
C HIS A 72 4.91 7.94 -17.29
N ARG A 73 5.96 7.67 -18.07
CA ARG A 73 7.31 7.42 -17.56
C ARG A 73 7.84 8.62 -16.77
N GLY A 74 7.62 9.84 -17.23
CA GLY A 74 8.14 11.05 -16.57
C GLY A 74 7.67 11.21 -15.12
N VAL A 75 6.42 10.88 -14.82
CA VAL A 75 5.90 10.85 -13.43
C VAL A 75 6.60 9.79 -12.59
N ASN A 76 6.78 8.58 -13.14
CA ASN A 76 7.47 7.51 -12.42
C ASN A 76 8.93 7.88 -12.13
N ASP A 77 9.62 8.45 -13.12
CA ASP A 77 11.00 8.91 -13.00
C ASP A 77 11.11 10.00 -11.92
N TYR A 78 10.17 10.95 -11.88
CA TYR A 78 10.10 11.96 -10.83
C TYR A 78 9.94 11.33 -9.44
N LEU A 79 8.93 10.47 -9.25
CA LEU A 79 8.63 9.86 -7.95
C LEU A 79 9.75 8.91 -7.50
N ALA A 80 10.48 8.28 -8.42
CA ALA A 80 11.65 7.46 -8.10
C ALA A 80 12.81 8.25 -7.49
N THR A 81 12.86 9.59 -7.67
CA THR A 81 13.83 10.46 -7.01
C THR A 81 13.41 10.90 -5.61
N LYS A 82 12.16 10.63 -5.23
CA LYS A 82 11.59 11.05 -3.95
C LYS A 82 11.80 9.96 -2.92
N TYR A 83 12.36 10.36 -1.78
CA TYR A 83 12.40 9.54 -0.58
C TYR A 83 11.56 10.25 0.49
N PRO A 84 10.70 9.53 1.22
CA PRO A 84 9.96 10.12 2.33
C PRO A 84 10.96 10.69 3.33
N SER A 85 10.70 11.90 3.81
CA SER A 85 11.50 12.48 4.90
C SER A 85 11.22 11.71 6.18
N SER A 86 12.16 11.73 7.13
CA SER A 86 11.93 11.18 8.46
C SER A 86 11.01 12.10 9.26
N PHE A 87 10.07 11.52 10.00
CA PHE A 87 9.13 12.25 10.86
C PHE A 87 9.21 11.75 12.30
N ARG A 88 8.71 12.59 13.22
CA ARG A 88 8.52 12.19 14.63
C ARG A 88 7.26 11.35 14.82
N ASP A 89 6.23 11.59 14.00
CA ASP A 89 4.99 10.81 13.98
C ASP A 89 5.04 9.80 12.83
N GLU A 90 4.85 8.51 13.15
CA GLU A 90 4.81 7.43 12.18
C GLU A 90 3.63 7.59 11.20
N ARG A 91 2.52 8.22 11.61
CA ARG A 91 1.40 8.51 10.71
C ARG A 91 1.79 9.47 9.59
N ASP A 92 2.50 10.55 9.94
CA ASP A 92 2.95 11.55 8.98
C ASP A 92 3.91 10.93 7.96
N TYR A 93 4.69 9.93 8.37
CA TYR A 93 5.51 9.15 7.45
C TYR A 93 4.66 8.49 6.36
N TRP A 94 3.58 7.78 6.72
CA TRP A 94 2.71 7.10 5.78
C TRP A 94 1.90 8.06 4.89
N LEU A 95 1.45 9.19 5.44
CA LEU A 95 0.67 10.18 4.70
C LEU A 95 1.45 10.81 3.53
N GLN A 96 2.78 10.90 3.59
CA GLN A 96 3.58 11.36 2.45
C GLN A 96 3.32 10.54 1.17
N PHE A 97 3.12 9.23 1.30
CA PHE A 97 2.87 8.36 0.16
C PHE A 97 1.49 8.54 -0.44
N THR A 98 0.52 9.04 0.33
CA THR A 98 -0.86 9.23 -0.13
C THR A 98 -1.16 10.69 -0.49
N ASP A 99 -0.36 11.63 0.00
CA ASP A 99 -0.62 13.08 -0.15
C ASP A 99 0.37 13.76 -1.11
N GLU A 100 1.21 12.99 -1.81
CA GLU A 100 2.13 13.52 -2.82
C GLU A 100 1.37 14.11 -4.02
N PRO A 101 1.44 15.44 -4.25
CA PRO A 101 0.58 16.14 -5.21
C PRO A 101 0.77 15.73 -6.67
N ILE A 102 1.97 15.28 -7.08
CA ILE A 102 2.20 14.95 -8.49
C ILE A 102 1.46 13.68 -8.91
N GLN A 103 1.39 12.66 -8.06
CA GLN A 103 0.61 11.45 -8.37
C GLN A 103 -0.90 11.65 -8.20
N ASP A 104 -1.32 12.57 -7.32
CA ASP A 104 -2.72 12.77 -6.94
C ASP A 104 -3.64 12.93 -8.15
N ARG A 105 -3.23 13.75 -9.13
CA ARG A 105 -4.02 13.96 -10.36
C ARG A 105 -4.26 12.66 -11.15
N TYR A 106 -3.29 11.75 -11.17
CA TYR A 106 -3.37 10.49 -11.91
C TYR A 106 -4.17 9.43 -11.15
N LEU A 107 -3.99 9.37 -9.84
CA LEU A 107 -4.74 8.42 -9.01
C LEU A 107 -6.21 8.81 -8.88
N LYS A 108 -6.54 10.11 -8.86
CA LYS A 108 -7.93 10.60 -8.99
C LYS A 108 -8.57 10.19 -10.30
N GLN A 109 -7.82 10.23 -11.40
CA GLN A 109 -8.30 9.72 -12.68
C GLN A 109 -8.54 8.21 -12.62
N LEU A 110 -7.67 7.44 -11.97
CA LEU A 110 -7.89 6.01 -11.74
C LEU A 110 -9.17 5.74 -10.91
N ALA A 111 -9.38 6.49 -9.82
CA ALA A 111 -10.60 6.41 -9.02
C ALA A 111 -11.86 6.77 -9.85
N ALA A 112 -11.76 7.74 -10.76
CA ALA A 112 -12.83 8.05 -11.71
C ALA A 112 -13.09 6.90 -12.71
N THR A 113 -12.05 6.22 -13.20
CA THR A 113 -12.23 5.02 -14.04
C THR A 113 -12.89 3.89 -13.27
N ILE A 114 -12.57 3.70 -11.98
CA ILE A 114 -13.25 2.72 -11.11
C ILE A 114 -14.74 3.07 -10.97
N ARG A 115 -15.07 4.34 -10.69
CA ARG A 115 -16.46 4.83 -10.65
C ARG A 115 -17.21 4.60 -11.95
N ALA A 116 -16.54 4.72 -13.09
CA ALA A 116 -17.14 4.48 -14.40
C ALA A 116 -17.33 2.99 -14.70
N ALA A 117 -16.49 2.11 -14.13
CA ALA A 117 -16.57 0.67 -14.32
C ALA A 117 -17.70 0.02 -13.52
N GLU A 118 -18.03 0.56 -12.34
CA GLU A 118 -19.04 0.00 -11.44
C GLU A 118 -20.00 1.08 -10.91
N PRO A 119 -21.33 0.90 -11.05
CA PRO A 119 -22.29 1.95 -10.69
C PRO A 119 -22.51 2.12 -9.19
N GLU A 120 -22.42 1.03 -8.41
CA GLU A 120 -22.66 1.05 -6.98
C GLU A 120 -21.35 1.36 -6.22
N PRO A 121 -21.35 2.31 -5.25
CA PRO A 121 -20.15 2.65 -4.46
C PRO A 121 -19.46 1.43 -3.85
N ASP A 122 -20.26 0.53 -3.29
CA ASP A 122 -19.80 -0.70 -2.66
C ASP A 122 -19.23 -1.72 -3.66
N ASN A 123 -19.61 -1.64 -4.94
CA ASN A 123 -18.96 -2.41 -6.00
C ASN A 123 -17.67 -1.73 -6.48
N GLN A 124 -17.60 -0.40 -6.47
CA GLN A 124 -16.38 0.36 -6.77
C GLN A 124 -15.28 0.00 -5.76
N ALA A 125 -15.60 -0.05 -4.47
CA ALA A 125 -14.67 -0.51 -3.43
C ALA A 125 -14.20 -1.95 -3.68
N ARG A 126 -15.12 -2.89 -3.98
CA ARG A 126 -14.77 -4.28 -4.31
C ARG A 126 -13.89 -4.40 -5.54
N ALA A 127 -14.17 -3.63 -6.58
CA ALA A 127 -13.38 -3.58 -7.80
C ALA A 127 -11.96 -3.04 -7.50
N ALA A 128 -11.84 -1.98 -6.71
CA ALA A 128 -10.55 -1.45 -6.26
C ALA A 128 -9.75 -2.46 -5.44
N ILE A 129 -10.39 -3.13 -4.47
CA ILE A 129 -9.78 -4.18 -3.65
C ILE A 129 -9.25 -5.32 -4.53
N SER A 130 -10.11 -5.88 -5.39
CA SER A 130 -9.74 -6.99 -6.26
C SER A 130 -8.66 -6.60 -7.28
N MET A 131 -8.73 -5.38 -7.83
CA MET A 131 -7.73 -4.83 -8.73
C MET A 131 -6.35 -4.78 -8.06
N VAL A 132 -6.26 -4.21 -6.86
CA VAL A 132 -4.99 -4.09 -6.14
C VAL A 132 -4.47 -5.46 -5.71
N GLN A 133 -5.35 -6.36 -5.23
CA GLN A 133 -4.99 -7.74 -4.89
C GLN A 133 -4.36 -8.51 -6.05
N LYS A 134 -4.78 -8.21 -7.29
CA LYS A 134 -4.27 -8.86 -8.50
C LYS A 134 -2.98 -8.26 -9.04
N ILE A 135 -2.53 -7.11 -8.54
CA ILE A 135 -1.18 -6.60 -8.85
C ILE A 135 -0.16 -7.60 -8.27
N PRO A 136 0.77 -8.14 -9.06
CA PRO A 136 1.78 -9.07 -8.56
C PRO A 136 2.52 -8.58 -7.31
N TYR A 137 2.62 -9.46 -6.31
CA TYR A 137 3.46 -9.19 -5.15
C TYR A 137 4.94 -9.32 -5.52
N LYS A 138 5.76 -8.40 -5.04
CA LYS A 138 7.21 -8.44 -5.21
C LYS A 138 7.88 -8.09 -3.90
N SER A 139 8.62 -9.05 -3.34
CA SER A 139 9.42 -8.81 -2.14
C SER A 139 10.68 -8.03 -2.46
N TYR A 140 11.01 -7.07 -1.60
CA TYR A 140 12.32 -6.42 -1.56
C TYR A 140 13.08 -6.81 -0.30
N SER A 141 14.32 -6.36 -0.18
CA SER A 141 15.03 -6.41 1.10
C SER A 141 14.38 -5.44 2.09
N PHE A 142 14.39 -5.79 3.37
CA PHE A 142 13.67 -5.04 4.42
C PHE A 142 14.13 -3.58 4.58
N ASP A 143 15.32 -3.24 4.11
CA ASP A 143 15.88 -1.88 4.10
C ASP A 143 15.44 -1.04 2.89
N THR A 144 14.63 -1.61 1.99
CA THR A 144 14.10 -0.89 0.84
C THR A 144 12.95 0.01 1.28
N ALA A 145 13.13 1.33 1.11
CA ALA A 145 12.04 2.27 1.34
C ALA A 145 10.88 2.03 0.35
N ALA A 146 9.67 2.02 0.88
CA ALA A 146 8.42 1.89 0.13
C ALA A 146 8.37 2.85 -1.06
N LYS A 147 7.70 2.42 -2.13
CA LYS A 147 7.45 3.25 -3.31
C LYS A 147 6.05 3.88 -3.29
N TYR A 148 5.93 5.00 -3.99
CA TYR A 148 4.66 5.71 -4.12
C TYR A 148 3.61 4.87 -4.88
N PRO A 149 2.31 5.00 -4.57
CA PRO A 149 1.22 4.30 -5.27
C PRO A 149 1.30 4.34 -6.81
N TYR A 150 1.68 5.48 -7.38
CA TYR A 150 1.88 5.58 -8.83
C TYR A 150 2.99 4.66 -9.36
N HIS A 151 4.08 4.46 -8.60
CA HIS A 151 5.16 3.54 -8.97
C HIS A 151 4.66 2.09 -9.03
N VAL A 152 3.86 1.68 -8.05
CA VAL A 152 3.24 0.35 -7.97
C VAL A 152 2.40 0.09 -9.22
N LEU A 153 1.59 1.08 -9.61
CA LEU A 153 0.82 1.02 -10.85
C LEU A 153 1.77 0.94 -12.05
N TYR A 154 2.67 1.91 -12.22
CA TYR A 154 3.55 1.98 -13.37
C TYR A 154 4.34 0.67 -13.59
N HIS A 155 4.89 0.06 -12.53
CA HIS A 155 5.66 -1.17 -12.62
C HIS A 155 4.81 -2.44 -12.58
N GLN A 156 3.53 -2.34 -12.22
CA GLN A 156 2.60 -3.47 -12.06
C GLN A 156 3.11 -4.50 -11.05
N ASN A 157 3.71 -4.03 -9.96
CA ASN A 157 4.12 -4.85 -8.82
C ASN A 157 4.36 -3.97 -7.59
N GLY A 158 4.31 -4.59 -6.41
CA GLY A 158 4.73 -3.98 -5.15
C GLY A 158 4.73 -4.98 -4.00
N ASP A 159 5.27 -4.60 -2.85
CA ASP A 159 5.19 -5.36 -1.60
C ASP A 159 3.96 -4.95 -0.76
N CYS A 160 3.93 -5.34 0.52
CA CYS A 160 2.73 -5.29 1.35
C CYS A 160 2.29 -3.84 1.67
N ASP A 161 3.22 -2.98 2.05
CA ASP A 161 2.95 -1.59 2.39
C ASP A 161 2.67 -0.75 1.14
N GLU A 162 3.45 -0.92 0.07
CA GLU A 162 3.19 -0.29 -1.23
C GLU A 162 1.77 -0.55 -1.74
N LYS A 163 1.32 -1.80 -1.70
CA LYS A 163 -0.02 -2.20 -2.16
C LYS A 163 -1.11 -1.78 -1.17
N ALA A 164 -0.85 -1.82 0.14
CA ALA A 164 -1.78 -1.32 1.15
C ALA A 164 -2.01 0.19 1.02
N LEU A 165 -0.94 0.98 0.80
CA LEU A 165 -1.02 2.43 0.61
C LEU A 165 -1.74 2.80 -0.69
N LEU A 166 -1.52 2.07 -1.78
CA LEU A 166 -2.28 2.23 -3.02
C LEU A 166 -3.78 2.00 -2.79
N LEU A 167 -4.13 0.90 -2.11
CA LEU A 167 -5.54 0.62 -1.83
C LEU A 167 -6.15 1.67 -0.90
N ALA A 168 -5.45 2.06 0.17
CA ALA A 168 -5.92 3.09 1.09
C ALA A 168 -6.17 4.43 0.36
N TYR A 169 -5.26 4.86 -0.52
CA TYR A 169 -5.49 6.04 -1.34
C TYR A 169 -6.78 5.92 -2.16
N LEU A 170 -6.96 4.80 -2.88
CA LEU A 170 -8.13 4.60 -3.74
C LEU A 170 -9.43 4.57 -2.93
N LEU A 171 -9.45 3.89 -1.79
CA LEU A 171 -10.64 3.83 -0.92
C LEU A 171 -11.01 5.20 -0.38
N ARG A 172 -10.02 6.00 0.05
CA ARG A 172 -10.22 7.41 0.45
C ARG A 172 -10.84 8.22 -0.68
N GLU A 173 -10.30 8.13 -1.89
CA GLU A 173 -10.83 8.85 -3.06
C GLU A 173 -12.21 8.33 -3.51
N LEU A 174 -12.57 7.09 -3.17
CA LEU A 174 -13.90 6.52 -3.38
C LEU A 174 -14.90 6.89 -2.27
N GLY A 175 -14.46 7.59 -1.21
CA GLY A 175 -15.31 8.11 -0.14
C GLY A 175 -15.33 7.28 1.14
N TYR A 176 -14.55 6.21 1.23
CA TYR A 176 -14.53 5.33 2.40
C TYR A 176 -13.50 5.77 3.43
N GLY A 177 -13.84 5.57 4.71
CA GLY A 177 -12.88 5.65 5.78
C GLY A 177 -11.84 4.53 5.63
N THR A 178 -10.56 4.85 5.80
CA THR A 178 -9.49 3.90 5.52
C THR A 178 -8.22 4.17 6.32
N ALA A 179 -7.51 3.10 6.62
CA ALA A 179 -6.26 3.11 7.35
C ALA A 179 -5.30 2.08 6.75
N VAL A 180 -4.03 2.16 7.13
CA VAL A 180 -3.11 1.01 7.00
C VAL A 180 -2.90 0.35 8.36
N LEU A 181 -2.83 -0.98 8.35
CA LEU A 181 -2.68 -1.84 9.52
C LEU A 181 -1.27 -2.43 9.50
N LEU A 182 -0.40 -1.91 10.35
CA LEU A 182 1.00 -2.35 10.44
C LEU A 182 1.15 -3.42 11.53
N PHE A 183 1.53 -4.63 11.12
CA PHE A 183 1.86 -5.76 11.97
C PHE A 183 3.38 -5.84 12.11
N GLU A 184 3.92 -5.17 13.12
CA GLU A 184 5.38 -5.02 13.29
C GLU A 184 6.09 -6.37 13.52
N GLU A 185 5.51 -7.24 14.35
CA GLU A 185 6.08 -8.56 14.64
C GLU A 185 6.15 -9.44 13.39
N GLU A 186 5.11 -9.38 12.56
CA GLU A 186 5.02 -10.12 11.32
C GLU A 186 5.70 -9.40 10.14
N THR A 187 6.19 -8.17 10.32
CA THR A 187 6.74 -7.33 9.24
C THR A 187 5.80 -7.30 8.04
N HIS A 188 4.53 -7.01 8.29
CA HIS A 188 3.46 -7.04 7.29
C HIS A 188 2.58 -5.80 7.40
N MET A 189 2.08 -5.32 6.27
CA MET A 189 1.09 -4.25 6.22
C MET A 189 -0.12 -4.68 5.39
N ALA A 190 -1.31 -4.41 5.91
CA ALA A 190 -2.56 -4.59 5.20
C ALA A 190 -3.32 -3.27 5.10
N ALA A 191 -4.28 -3.21 4.17
CA ALA A 191 -5.20 -2.08 4.13
C ALA A 191 -6.35 -2.32 5.11
N GLY A 192 -6.89 -1.23 5.64
CA GLY A 192 -8.10 -1.19 6.45
C GLY A 192 -9.18 -0.39 5.74
N ILE A 193 -10.41 -0.87 5.78
CA ILE A 193 -11.59 -0.11 5.36
C ILE A 193 -12.57 -0.01 6.53
N ARG A 194 -13.09 1.18 6.80
CA ARG A 194 -14.03 1.41 7.90
C ARG A 194 -15.26 0.54 7.67
N ALA A 195 -15.74 -0.11 8.71
CA ALA A 195 -16.85 -1.04 8.65
C ALA A 195 -17.60 -1.04 9.99
N PRO A 196 -18.80 -1.65 10.06
CA PRO A 196 -19.44 -1.97 11.33
C PRO A 196 -18.53 -2.82 12.23
N ASP A 197 -18.53 -2.52 13.53
CA ASP A 197 -17.59 -3.08 14.52
C ASP A 197 -17.49 -4.61 14.48
N GLN A 198 -18.59 -5.33 14.26
CA GLN A 198 -18.59 -6.79 14.20
C GLN A 198 -17.79 -7.38 13.02
N TYR A 199 -17.44 -6.57 12.01
CA TYR A 199 -16.64 -6.97 10.85
C TYR A 199 -15.22 -6.42 10.90
N CYS A 200 -14.90 -5.61 11.91
CA CYS A 200 -13.59 -5.00 12.09
C CYS A 200 -12.59 -6.01 12.65
N TYR A 201 -11.33 -5.88 12.23
CA TYR A 201 -10.27 -6.73 12.74
C TYR A 201 -9.87 -6.27 14.15
N ARG A 202 -10.10 -7.11 15.16
CA ARG A 202 -9.60 -6.94 16.55
C ARG A 202 -9.80 -5.52 17.11
N ASP A 203 -11.02 -4.99 16.97
CA ASP A 203 -11.41 -3.66 17.48
C ASP A 203 -10.59 -2.49 16.93
N THR A 204 -10.03 -2.63 15.73
CA THR A 204 -9.29 -1.54 15.07
C THR A 204 -10.20 -0.44 14.53
N GLY A 205 -11.50 -0.69 14.40
CA GLY A 205 -12.46 0.16 13.67
C GLY A 205 -12.39 0.00 12.14
N TYR A 206 -11.57 -0.94 11.65
CA TYR A 206 -11.40 -1.23 10.22
C TYR A 206 -11.48 -2.73 9.96
N ALA A 207 -12.18 -3.13 8.90
CA ALA A 207 -12.10 -4.45 8.34
C ALA A 207 -10.72 -4.67 7.69
N PHE A 208 -10.14 -5.86 7.92
CA PHE A 208 -8.85 -6.26 7.35
C PHE A 208 -8.98 -6.57 5.86
N ILE A 209 -8.14 -5.94 5.04
CA ILE A 209 -8.04 -6.21 3.61
C ILE A 209 -6.60 -6.60 3.26
N GLU A 210 -6.40 -7.89 2.99
CA GLU A 210 -5.13 -8.37 2.44
C GLU A 210 -4.99 -7.93 0.98
N THR A 211 -3.81 -7.42 0.62
CA THR A 211 -3.50 -6.90 -0.71
C THR A 211 -2.43 -7.70 -1.45
N THR A 212 -1.64 -8.54 -0.79
CA THR A 212 -0.53 -9.31 -1.39
C THR A 212 -0.98 -10.44 -2.29
N MET A 213 -2.26 -10.81 -2.22
CA MET A 213 -2.87 -11.84 -3.07
C MET A 213 -4.39 -11.64 -3.16
N PRO A 214 -5.05 -12.21 -4.18
CA PRO A 214 -6.49 -12.38 -4.16
C PRO A 214 -6.93 -13.07 -2.86
N SER A 215 -7.82 -12.42 -2.13
CA SER A 215 -8.31 -12.90 -0.84
C SER A 215 -9.69 -12.31 -0.55
N ILE A 216 -10.45 -12.99 0.31
CA ILE A 216 -11.76 -12.52 0.72
C ILE A 216 -11.57 -11.36 1.72
N PRO A 217 -12.16 -10.18 1.51
CA PRO A 217 -12.15 -9.12 2.52
C PRO A 217 -12.57 -9.66 3.89
N THR A 218 -11.95 -9.17 4.97
CA THR A 218 -12.06 -9.66 6.35
C THR A 218 -11.38 -11.01 6.66
N TYR A 219 -10.94 -11.79 5.67
CA TYR A 219 -10.21 -13.03 5.92
C TYR A 219 -8.78 -12.74 6.38
N ALA A 220 -8.51 -12.93 7.68
CA ALA A 220 -7.19 -12.72 8.29
C ALA A 220 -6.53 -14.03 8.81
N GLY A 221 -7.12 -15.19 8.53
CA GLY A 221 -6.64 -16.51 8.98
C GLY A 221 -5.54 -17.13 8.10
N GLY A 222 -5.12 -16.44 7.04
CA GLY A 222 -4.11 -16.91 6.11
C GLY A 222 -2.68 -16.64 6.54
N LYS A 223 -1.76 -17.00 5.63
CA LYS A 223 -0.34 -16.71 5.69
C LYS A 223 -0.02 -15.65 4.65
N TYR A 224 0.56 -14.53 5.07
CA TYR A 224 0.68 -13.35 4.21
C TYR A 224 2.12 -12.86 4.06
N GLY A 225 2.33 -12.05 3.02
CA GLY A 225 3.63 -11.52 2.62
C GLY A 225 4.61 -12.60 2.14
N ALA A 226 5.85 -12.17 1.85
CA ALA A 226 6.90 -13.04 1.29
C ALA A 226 7.26 -14.23 2.20
N SER A 227 7.12 -14.05 3.52
CA SER A 227 7.51 -15.05 4.52
C SER A 227 6.38 -15.99 4.93
N GLY A 228 5.16 -15.77 4.44
CA GLY A 228 4.00 -16.60 4.74
C GLY A 228 3.70 -16.67 6.24
N LYS A 229 3.69 -15.53 6.92
CA LYS A 229 3.44 -15.46 8.36
C LYS A 229 1.95 -15.38 8.66
N GLU A 230 1.54 -16.05 9.73
CA GLU A 230 0.21 -15.91 10.31
C GLU A 230 0.17 -14.64 11.17
N LEU A 231 -0.91 -13.86 11.07
CA LEU A 231 -1.04 -12.60 11.80
C LEU A 231 -1.53 -12.86 13.22
N THR A 232 -0.64 -12.67 14.19
CA THR A 232 -0.88 -12.93 15.62
C THR A 232 -0.84 -11.68 16.47
N SER A 233 -0.12 -10.64 16.06
CA SER A 233 0.00 -9.37 16.81
C SER A 233 -1.21 -8.43 16.64
N LYS A 234 -1.32 -7.43 17.51
CA LYS A 234 -2.28 -6.32 17.32
C LYS A 234 -1.60 -5.27 16.43
N PRO A 235 -2.22 -4.82 15.32
CA PRO A 235 -1.59 -3.88 14.43
C PRO A 235 -1.59 -2.47 15.03
N LYS A 236 -0.59 -1.68 14.65
CA LYS A 236 -0.69 -0.21 14.69
C LYS A 236 -1.62 0.23 13.57
N VAL A 237 -2.52 1.18 13.88
CA VAL A 237 -3.52 1.69 12.93
C VAL A 237 -3.15 3.11 12.56
N PHE A 238 -2.87 3.36 11.29
CA PHE A 238 -2.60 4.70 10.77
C PHE A 238 -3.72 5.14 9.84
N VAL A 239 -4.54 6.09 10.30
CA VAL A 239 -5.68 6.59 9.53
C VAL A 239 -5.19 7.45 8.35
N ILE A 240 -5.53 7.01 7.14
CA ILE A 240 -5.17 7.65 5.87
C ILE A 240 -6.27 8.60 5.39
N GLY A 241 -7.52 8.27 5.66
CA GLY A 241 -8.67 9.08 5.31
C GLY A 241 -9.87 8.78 6.18
N GLU A 242 -10.55 9.83 6.62
CA GLU A 242 -11.89 9.71 7.17
C GLU A 242 -12.90 9.50 6.04
N GLY A 243 -14.02 8.87 6.34
CA GLY A 243 -15.07 8.64 5.34
C GLY A 243 -16.13 7.64 5.81
N ASP A 244 -16.90 7.20 4.83
CA ASP A 244 -18.06 6.33 5.04
C ASP A 244 -17.63 4.89 5.42
N SER A 245 -18.54 4.20 6.09
CA SER A 245 -18.41 2.80 6.47
C SER A 245 -18.87 1.89 5.32
N PHE A 246 -18.15 0.79 5.10
CA PHE A 246 -18.48 -0.22 4.10
C PHE A 246 -19.55 -1.19 4.63
N GLU A 247 -20.79 -0.73 4.66
CA GLU A 247 -21.92 -1.43 5.31
C GLU A 247 -22.22 -2.82 4.71
N SER A 248 -22.03 -3.03 3.39
CA SER A 248 -22.33 -4.32 2.78
C SER A 248 -21.23 -5.37 2.91
N ILE A 249 -20.14 -5.09 3.65
CA ILE A 249 -19.01 -6.02 3.85
C ILE A 249 -19.41 -7.30 4.60
N TRP A 250 -20.60 -7.34 5.21
CA TRP A 250 -21.15 -8.53 5.86
C TRP A 250 -21.15 -9.78 4.97
N ARG A 251 -21.24 -9.60 3.64
CA ARG A 251 -21.20 -10.71 2.67
C ARG A 251 -19.82 -11.34 2.64
N GLU A 252 -18.79 -10.52 2.48
CA GLU A 252 -17.39 -10.93 2.52
C GLU A 252 -17.03 -11.53 3.87
N HIS A 253 -17.59 -10.99 4.96
CA HIS A 253 -17.40 -11.55 6.29
C HIS A 253 -17.96 -12.97 6.44
N ALA A 254 -19.19 -13.20 5.97
CA ALA A 254 -19.78 -14.54 5.97
C ALA A 254 -18.98 -15.52 5.09
N ASP A 255 -18.54 -15.05 3.91
CA ASP A 255 -17.72 -15.83 3.00
C ASP A 255 -16.33 -16.14 3.56
N ALA A 256 -15.70 -15.19 4.26
CA ALA A 256 -14.42 -15.37 4.94
C ALA A 256 -14.52 -16.40 6.07
N ALA A 257 -15.62 -16.38 6.84
CA ALA A 257 -15.88 -17.39 7.87
C ALA A 257 -16.02 -18.79 7.26
N ARG A 258 -16.78 -18.92 6.15
CA ARG A 258 -16.92 -20.18 5.42
C ARG A 258 -15.59 -20.64 4.81
N TRP A 259 -14.83 -19.72 4.24
CA TRP A 259 -13.51 -20.02 3.70
C TRP A 259 -12.58 -20.55 4.78
N ASN A 260 -12.56 -19.92 5.95
CA ASN A 260 -11.77 -20.37 7.09
C ASN A 260 -12.18 -21.77 7.58
N GLU A 261 -13.48 -22.07 7.62
CA GLU A 261 -14.00 -23.40 7.92
C GLU A 261 -13.44 -24.45 6.94
N ILE A 262 -13.52 -24.17 5.64
CA ILE A 262 -13.01 -25.05 4.58
C ILE A 262 -11.50 -25.27 4.70
N GLN A 263 -10.72 -24.21 4.92
CA GLN A 263 -9.27 -24.32 5.10
C GLN A 263 -8.90 -25.20 6.31
N GLY A 264 -9.73 -25.20 7.36
CA GLY A 264 -9.57 -26.05 8.53
C GLY A 264 -9.84 -27.54 8.30
N MET A 265 -10.45 -27.93 7.17
CA MET A 265 -10.73 -29.35 6.84
C MET A 265 -9.52 -30.08 6.26
N GLY A 266 -8.43 -29.37 5.96
CA GLY A 266 -7.25 -29.91 5.31
C GLY A 266 -7.37 -29.95 3.79
N THR A 267 -6.49 -30.71 3.13
CA THR A 267 -6.31 -30.68 1.67
C THR A 267 -7.26 -31.58 0.89
N THR A 268 -8.02 -32.44 1.57
CA THR A 268 -8.95 -33.39 0.94
C THR A 268 -10.38 -33.03 1.31
N LEU A 269 -11.12 -32.49 0.35
CA LEU A 269 -12.52 -32.10 0.50
C LEU A 269 -13.43 -33.11 -0.19
N ASP A 270 -14.59 -33.40 0.41
CA ASP A 270 -15.65 -34.12 -0.29
C ASP A 270 -16.27 -33.25 -1.41
N PRO A 271 -17.09 -33.81 -2.32
CA PRO A 271 -17.65 -33.05 -3.43
C PRO A 271 -18.49 -31.84 -3.02
N TYR A 272 -19.13 -31.87 -1.84
CA TYR A 272 -19.93 -30.76 -1.33
C TYR A 272 -19.02 -29.60 -0.92
N TRP A 273 -18.03 -29.86 -0.08
CA TRP A 273 -17.10 -28.84 0.40
C TRP A 273 -16.19 -28.30 -0.72
N TYR A 274 -15.76 -29.16 -1.64
CA TYR A 274 -15.01 -28.72 -2.82
C TYR A 274 -15.85 -27.80 -3.72
N GLY A 275 -17.15 -28.07 -3.88
CA GLY A 275 -18.06 -27.19 -4.61
C GLY A 275 -18.15 -25.78 -4.00
N HIS A 276 -18.23 -25.70 -2.67
CA HIS A 276 -18.22 -24.43 -1.94
C HIS A 276 -16.88 -23.70 -2.04
N TYR A 277 -15.78 -24.42 -1.86
CA TYR A 277 -14.42 -23.90 -2.03
C TYR A 277 -14.24 -23.25 -3.40
N ARG A 278 -14.56 -23.99 -4.47
CA ARG A 278 -14.47 -23.49 -5.85
C ARG A 278 -15.35 -22.27 -6.08
N ASN A 279 -16.57 -22.26 -5.57
CA ASN A 279 -17.48 -21.13 -5.73
C ASN A 279 -16.93 -19.85 -5.08
N LEU A 280 -16.41 -19.96 -3.85
CA LEU A 280 -15.77 -18.83 -3.17
C LEU A 280 -14.53 -18.37 -3.94
N ALA A 281 -13.67 -19.31 -4.36
CA ALA A 281 -12.46 -18.96 -5.09
C ALA A 281 -12.78 -18.24 -6.40
N GLN A 282 -13.76 -18.71 -7.17
CA GLN A 282 -14.26 -18.02 -8.37
C GLN A 282 -14.83 -16.64 -8.05
N THR A 283 -15.62 -16.52 -6.98
CA THR A 283 -16.28 -15.27 -6.56
C THR A 283 -15.27 -14.14 -6.34
N TYR A 284 -14.13 -14.46 -5.71
CA TYR A 284 -13.07 -13.52 -5.34
C TYR A 284 -11.85 -13.53 -6.28
N GLY A 285 -11.88 -14.36 -7.33
CA GLY A 285 -10.78 -14.49 -8.27
C GLY A 285 -9.50 -15.05 -7.65
N ILE A 286 -9.64 -15.92 -6.66
CA ILE A 286 -8.58 -16.70 -6.00
C ILE A 286 -8.29 -17.93 -6.86
N ASP A 287 -7.01 -18.25 -7.03
CA ASP A 287 -6.61 -19.49 -7.71
C ASP A 287 -6.97 -20.70 -6.85
N TYR A 288 -7.59 -21.71 -7.46
CA TYR A 288 -8.07 -22.90 -6.77
C TYR A 288 -7.55 -24.21 -7.38
N GLY A 289 -6.70 -24.14 -8.41
CA GLY A 289 -6.21 -25.31 -9.15
C GLY A 289 -7.32 -26.02 -9.93
N GLU A 290 -7.09 -26.30 -11.21
CA GLU A 290 -7.89 -27.28 -11.97
C GLU A 290 -7.34 -28.70 -11.80
#